data_AF-A0A9D5RX17-F1
#
_entry.id   AF-A0A9D5RX17-F1
#
_cell.length_a   1.000
_cell.length_b   1.000
_cell.length_c   1.000
_cell.angle_alpha   90.00
_cell.angle_beta   90.00
_cell.angle_gamma   90.00
#
_symmetry.space_group_name_H-M   'P 1'
#
loop_
_entity.id
_entity.type
_entity.pdbx_description
1 polymer ?
#
loop_
_entity_poly.entity_id
_entity_poly.type
_entity_poly.pdbx_seq_one_letter_code
_entity_poly.pdbx_strand_id
1 'polypeptide(L)'
;MLKGLLTNYYETTAMIIFGIGFVTLLLNRNIIKKIIGFNFMDTGIFLFLAAKGYITGRIAPIVVSTPIEFETYINPIPSGLVLTGIVVSVSISAFFCALAVRLYRAYGTLDLEEIVTKMEKDQGVY
;
A
#
# COMPACT_ATOMS: atom_id res chain seq x y z
N MET A 1 -0.97 -6.94 -28.18
CA MET A 1 -0.40 -6.40 -26.93
C MET A 1 -1.41 -5.51 -26.19
N LEU A 2 -1.93 -4.43 -26.80
CA LEU A 2 -2.90 -3.52 -26.15
C LEU A 2 -4.21 -4.19 -25.69
N LYS A 3 -4.73 -5.17 -26.42
CA LYS A 3 -5.95 -5.90 -26.02
C LYS A 3 -5.79 -6.65 -24.69
N GLY A 4 -4.61 -7.21 -24.40
CA GLY A 4 -4.37 -7.94 -23.14
C GLY A 4 -4.34 -7.03 -21.91
N LEU A 5 -3.91 -5.78 -22.08
CA LEU A 5 -3.98 -4.72 -21.06
C LEU A 5 -5.44 -4.35 -20.74
N LEU A 6 -6.28 -4.26 -21.77
CA LEU A 6 -7.70 -3.95 -21.61
C LEU A 6 -8.51 -5.13 -21.04
N THR A 7 -8.10 -6.38 -21.30
CA THR A 7 -8.72 -7.56 -20.70
C THR A 7 -8.45 -7.67 -19.20
N ASN A 8 -7.23 -7.33 -18.75
CA ASN A 8 -6.83 -7.38 -17.33
C ASN A 8 -6.72 -5.97 -16.73
N TYR A 9 -7.79 -5.18 -16.86
CA TYR A 9 -7.77 -3.78 -16.42
C TYR A 9 -7.56 -3.63 -14.90
N TYR A 10 -8.02 -4.60 -14.08
CA TYR A 10 -7.78 -4.60 -12.63
C TYR A 10 -6.28 -4.68 -12.27
N GLU A 11 -5.57 -5.65 -12.87
CA GLU A 11 -4.14 -5.86 -12.63
C GLU A 11 -3.32 -4.68 -13.16
N THR A 12 -3.69 -4.18 -14.34
CA THR A 12 -3.05 -3.01 -14.95
C THR A 12 -3.19 -1.78 -14.05
N THR A 13 -4.41 -1.52 -13.56
CA THR A 13 -4.67 -0.37 -12.66
C THR A 13 -3.88 -0.51 -11.36
N ALA A 14 -3.83 -1.73 -10.79
CA ALA A 14 -3.05 -2.01 -9.59
C ALA A 14 -1.55 -1.70 -9.78
N MET A 15 -0.96 -2.11 -10.90
CA MET A 15 0.44 -1.84 -11.23
C MET A 15 0.72 -0.36 -11.45
N ILE A 16 -0.22 0.38 -12.08
CA ILE A 16 -0.10 1.83 -12.26
C ILE A 16 -0.12 2.55 -10.90
N ILE A 17 -1.07 2.20 -10.03
CA ILE A 17 -1.17 2.77 -8.68
C ILE A 17 0.11 2.50 -7.89
N PHE A 18 0.61 1.26 -7.94
CA PHE A 18 1.87 0.89 -7.32
C PHE A 18 3.05 1.71 -7.85
N GLY A 19 3.15 1.89 -9.17
CA GLY A 19 4.18 2.69 -9.81
C GLY A 19 4.14 4.17 -9.39
N ILE A 20 2.95 4.77 -9.30
CA ILE A 20 2.76 6.15 -8.81
C ILE A 20 3.25 6.27 -7.37
N GLY A 21 2.86 5.32 -6.51
CA GLY A 21 3.29 5.28 -5.11
C GLY A 21 4.81 5.14 -4.98
N PHE A 22 5.41 4.24 -5.75
CA PHE A 22 6.85 3.98 -5.76
C PHE A 22 7.66 5.20 -6.22
N VAL A 23 7.25 5.84 -7.31
CA VAL A 23 7.90 7.07 -7.81
C VAL A 23 7.77 8.19 -6.77
N THR A 24 6.60 8.32 -6.14
CA THR A 24 6.38 9.32 -5.08
C THR A 24 7.29 9.06 -3.88
N LEU A 25 7.44 7.81 -3.47
CA LEU A 25 8.28 7.39 -2.34
C LEU A 25 9.76 7.69 -2.59
N LEU A 26 10.26 7.39 -3.80
CA LEU A 26 11.68 7.58 -4.14
C LEU A 26 12.04 9.04 -4.36
N LEU A 27 11.25 9.77 -5.17
CA LEU A 27 11.66 11.10 -5.66
C LEU A 27 11.36 12.26 -4.70
N ASN A 28 10.41 12.11 -3.78
CA ASN A 28 10.07 13.22 -2.88
C ASN A 28 11.00 13.29 -1.68
N ARG A 29 11.45 14.51 -1.34
CA ARG A 29 12.26 14.78 -0.13
C ARG A 29 11.42 14.89 1.15
N ASN A 30 10.18 15.35 1.02
CA ASN A 30 9.28 15.56 2.15
C ASN A 30 8.76 14.21 2.70
N ILE A 31 8.93 13.99 4.00
CA ILE A 31 8.55 12.75 4.69
C ILE A 31 7.05 12.44 4.54
N ILE A 32 6.17 13.45 4.61
CA ILE A 32 4.71 13.23 4.47
C ILE A 32 4.39 12.70 3.07
N LYS A 33 5.03 13.25 2.03
CA LYS A 33 4.84 12.76 0.66
C LYS A 33 5.36 11.33 0.50
N LYS A 34 6.46 10.98 1.18
CA LYS A 34 6.95 9.59 1.21
C LYS A 34 5.94 8.64 1.86
N ILE A 35 5.34 9.03 2.98
CA ILE A 35 4.28 8.24 3.65
C ILE A 35 3.08 8.05 2.72
N ILE A 36 2.64 9.11 2.05
CA ILE A 36 1.53 9.02 1.07
C ILE A 36 1.90 8.07 -0.07
N GLY A 37 3.11 8.20 -0.64
CA GLY A 37 3.60 7.29 -1.68
C GLY A 37 3.59 5.82 -1.25
N PHE A 38 3.99 5.54 -0.01
CA PHE A 38 3.93 4.21 0.59
C PHE A 38 2.47 3.68 0.65
N ASN A 39 1.52 4.50 1.10
CA ASN A 39 0.11 4.10 1.17
C ASN A 39 -0.50 3.80 -0.22
N PHE A 40 -0.06 4.53 -1.26
CA PHE A 40 -0.45 4.22 -2.64
C PHE A 40 0.11 2.87 -3.10
N MET A 41 1.34 2.52 -2.72
CA MET A 41 1.90 1.19 -3.02
C MET A 41 1.08 0.08 -2.37
N ASP A 42 0.74 0.20 -1.08
CA ASP A 42 -0.10 -0.78 -0.37
C ASP A 42 -1.46 -0.96 -1.05
N THR A 43 -2.10 0.15 -1.42
CA THR A 43 -3.39 0.13 -2.13
C THR A 43 -3.30 -0.62 -3.47
N GLY A 44 -2.21 -0.41 -4.22
CA GLY A 44 -1.94 -1.15 -5.45
C GLY A 44 -1.78 -2.65 -5.21
N ILE A 45 -1.04 -3.05 -4.17
CA ILE A 45 -0.86 -4.46 -3.79
C ILE A 45 -2.20 -5.10 -3.40
N PHE A 46 -3.01 -4.42 -2.59
CA PHE A 46 -4.32 -4.93 -2.17
C PHE A 46 -5.27 -5.11 -3.34
N LEU A 47 -5.30 -4.15 -4.28
CA LEU A 47 -6.09 -4.27 -5.50
C LEU A 47 -5.61 -5.44 -6.36
N PHE A 48 -4.30 -5.64 -6.49
CA PHE A 48 -3.73 -6.76 -7.25
C PHE A 48 -4.13 -8.12 -6.64
N LEU A 49 -4.00 -8.26 -5.31
CA LEU A 49 -4.39 -9.50 -4.62
C LEU A 49 -5.90 -9.75 -4.73
N ALA A 50 -6.72 -8.73 -4.55
CA ALA A 50 -8.18 -8.84 -4.72
C ALA A 50 -8.54 -9.28 -6.14
N ALA A 51 -7.89 -8.73 -7.16
CA ALA A 51 -8.09 -9.10 -8.56
C ALA A 51 -7.77 -10.58 -8.82
N LYS A 52 -6.73 -11.14 -8.20
CA LYS A 52 -6.38 -12.56 -8.31
C LYS A 52 -7.37 -13.50 -7.60
N GLY A 53 -8.10 -13.01 -6.59
CA GLY A 53 -9.15 -13.77 -5.91
C GLY A 53 -10.51 -13.70 -6.60
N TYR A 54 -10.69 -12.74 -7.51
CA TYR A 54 -11.97 -12.51 -8.18
C TYR A 54 -12.24 -13.53 -9.29
N ILE A 55 -13.45 -14.08 -9.29
CA ILE A 55 -13.93 -15.00 -10.32
C ILE A 55 -15.28 -14.50 -10.79
N THR A 56 -15.42 -14.27 -12.10
CA THR A 56 -16.64 -13.72 -12.70
C THR A 56 -17.84 -14.62 -12.43
N GLY A 57 -18.96 -14.02 -12.01
CA GLY A 57 -20.21 -14.74 -11.76
C GLY A 57 -20.32 -15.41 -10.38
N ARG A 58 -19.30 -15.27 -9.52
CA ARG A 58 -19.29 -15.83 -8.17
C ARG A 58 -19.56 -14.77 -7.10
N ILE A 59 -20.15 -15.19 -5.98
CA ILE A 59 -20.50 -14.34 -4.83
C ILE A 59 -19.42 -14.37 -3.76
N ALA A 60 -19.49 -13.42 -2.81
CA ALA A 60 -18.59 -13.35 -1.67
C ALA A 60 -18.63 -14.65 -0.84
N PRO A 61 -17.50 -15.12 -0.29
CA PRO A 61 -17.36 -16.43 0.38
C PRO A 61 -18.00 -16.41 1.77
N ILE A 62 -19.31 -16.19 1.82
CA ILE A 62 -20.15 -16.15 3.01
C ILE A 62 -21.19 -17.25 2.85
N VAL A 63 -21.16 -18.25 3.72
CA VAL A 63 -22.09 -19.38 3.67
C VAL A 63 -23.46 -18.91 4.13
N VAL A 64 -24.46 -18.93 3.23
CA VAL A 64 -25.82 -18.42 3.51
C VAL A 64 -26.85 -19.56 3.61
N SER A 65 -26.60 -20.69 2.95
CA SER A 65 -27.48 -21.87 2.98
C SER A 65 -26.69 -23.17 2.83
N THR A 66 -27.23 -24.26 3.38
CA THR A 66 -26.77 -25.63 3.17
C THR A 66 -27.69 -26.32 2.14
N PRO A 67 -27.17 -27.13 1.20
CA PRO A 67 -25.78 -27.60 1.02
C PRO A 67 -24.82 -26.54 0.47
N ILE A 68 -23.52 -26.72 0.73
CA ILE A 68 -22.47 -25.78 0.29
C ILE A 68 -22.16 -26.01 -1.20
N GLU A 69 -22.54 -25.06 -2.05
CA GLU A 69 -22.15 -25.03 -3.46
C GLU A 69 -20.83 -24.25 -3.63
N PHE A 70 -19.70 -24.96 -3.60
CA PHE A 70 -18.36 -24.34 -3.68
C PHE A 70 -18.11 -23.57 -4.98
N GLU A 71 -18.79 -23.91 -6.08
CA GLU A 71 -18.63 -23.23 -7.37
C GLU A 71 -19.23 -21.83 -7.41
N THR A 72 -20.11 -21.52 -6.45
CA THR A 72 -20.82 -20.25 -6.38
C THR A 72 -19.95 -19.15 -5.76
N TYR A 73 -18.84 -19.50 -5.08
CA TYR A 73 -18.04 -18.57 -4.27
C TYR A 73 -16.68 -18.20 -4.89
N ILE A 74 -16.26 -16.94 -4.72
CA ILE A 74 -14.90 -16.49 -5.06
C ILE A 74 -13.85 -17.13 -4.15
N ASN A 75 -12.57 -17.04 -4.51
CA ASN A 75 -11.49 -17.58 -3.69
C ASN A 75 -11.36 -16.78 -2.37
N PRO A 76 -11.52 -17.41 -1.19
CA PRO A 76 -11.43 -16.71 0.09
C PRO A 76 -9.99 -16.35 0.51
N ILE A 77 -8.97 -17.00 -0.10
CA ILE A 77 -7.57 -16.83 0.31
C ILE A 77 -7.10 -15.38 0.10
N PRO A 78 -7.27 -14.75 -1.08
CA PRO A 78 -6.80 -13.39 -1.29
C PRO A 78 -7.56 -12.35 -0.46
N SER A 79 -8.86 -12.54 -0.22
CA SER A 79 -9.64 -11.65 0.67
C SER A 79 -9.13 -11.66 2.11
N GLY A 80 -8.74 -12.84 2.62
CA GLY A 80 -8.14 -12.95 3.96
C GLY A 80 -6.78 -12.24 4.03
N LEU A 81 -5.92 -12.46 3.03
CA LEU A 81 -4.60 -11.82 2.95
C LEU A 81 -4.73 -10.28 2.90
N VAL A 82 -5.65 -9.76 2.09
CA VAL A 82 -5.88 -8.31 1.99
C VAL A 82 -6.37 -7.73 3.31
N LEU A 83 -7.32 -8.38 4.00
CA LEU A 83 -7.80 -7.91 5.29
C LEU A 83 -6.67 -7.81 6.33
N THR A 84 -5.80 -8.83 6.40
CA THR A 84 -4.63 -8.78 7.30
C THR A 84 -3.63 -7.70 6.89
N GLY A 85 -3.41 -7.53 5.58
CA GLY A 85 -2.52 -6.51 5.04
C GLY A 85 -2.97 -5.10 5.39
N ILE A 86 -4.28 -4.81 5.30
CA ILE A 86 -4.85 -3.50 5.62
C ILE A 86 -4.60 -3.12 7.08
N VAL A 87 -4.75 -4.05 8.03
CA VAL A 87 -4.50 -3.77 9.45
C VAL A 87 -3.03 -3.45 9.69
N VAL A 88 -2.13 -4.20 9.05
CA VAL A 88 -0.68 -3.97 9.14
C VAL A 88 -0.29 -2.62 8.51
N SER A 89 -0.81 -2.29 7.32
CA SER A 89 -0.48 -1.03 6.63
C SER A 89 -0.95 0.19 7.41
N VAL A 90 -2.16 0.15 7.99
CA VAL A 90 -2.66 1.24 8.86
C VAL A 90 -1.77 1.41 10.09
N SER A 91 -1.30 0.31 10.67
CA SER A 91 -0.38 0.34 11.83
C SER A 91 0.97 0.96 11.48
N ILE A 92 1.55 0.60 10.33
CA ILE A 92 2.80 1.17 9.82
C ILE A 92 2.62 2.65 9.49
N SER A 93 1.52 3.04 8.85
CA SER A 93 1.21 4.45 8.56
C SER A 93 1.08 5.29 9.83
N ALA A 94 0.41 4.77 10.87
CA ALA A 94 0.34 5.44 12.16
C ALA A 94 1.73 5.62 12.79
N PHE A 95 2.57 4.57 12.73
CA PHE A 95 3.96 4.64 13.19
C PHE A 95 4.78 5.67 12.41
N PHE A 96 4.68 5.71 11.08
CA PHE A 96 5.37 6.70 10.26
C PHE A 96 4.91 8.13 10.54
N CYS A 97 3.62 8.35 10.77
CA CYS A 97 3.11 9.65 11.19
C CYS A 97 3.67 10.07 12.55
N ALA A 98 3.70 9.15 13.52
CA ALA A 98 4.31 9.42 14.83
C ALA A 98 5.80 9.75 14.71
N LEU A 99 6.53 9.03 13.85
CA LEU A 99 7.93 9.28 13.55
C LEU A 99 8.13 10.65 12.87
N ALA A 100 7.29 11.00 11.91
CA ALA A 100 7.34 12.30 11.24
C ALA A 100 7.13 13.46 12.24
N VAL A 101 6.19 13.32 13.17
CA VAL A 101 5.98 14.30 14.25
C VAL A 101 7.20 14.37 15.17
N ARG A 102 7.79 13.23 15.53
CA ARG A 102 9.00 13.16 16.38
C ARG A 102 10.19 13.85 15.72
N LEU A 103 10.41 13.61 14.42
CA LEU A 103 11.49 14.23 13.65
C LEU A 103 11.29 15.72 13.48
N TYR A 104 10.06 16.16 13.19
CA TYR A 104 9.74 17.58 13.11
C TYR A 104 10.00 18.32 14.43
N ARG A 105 9.64 17.71 15.57
CA ARG A 105 9.93 18.29 16.90
C ARG A 105 11.42 18.35 17.22
N ALA A 106 12.23 17.46 16.67
CA ALA A 106 13.67 17.43 16.91
C ALA A 106 14.45 18.41 16.01
N TYR A 107 14.11 18.47 14.71
CA TYR A 107 14.91 19.17 13.71
C TYR A 107 14.22 20.39 13.07
N GLY A 108 12.93 20.60 13.34
CA GLY A 108 12.13 21.73 12.85
C GLY A 108 11.79 21.66 11.36
N THR A 109 12.05 20.53 10.70
CA THR A 109 11.83 20.35 9.25
C THR A 109 11.26 18.97 8.95
N LEU A 110 10.59 18.84 7.81
CA LEU A 110 10.07 17.58 7.25
C LEU A 110 10.82 17.15 5.99
N ASP A 111 11.87 17.88 5.63
CA ASP A 111 12.78 17.50 4.55
C ASP A 111 13.80 16.49 5.08
N LEU A 112 13.83 15.30 4.46
CA LEU A 112 14.69 14.21 4.90
C LEU A 112 16.19 14.55 4.77
N GLU A 113 16.59 15.28 3.73
CA GLU A 113 18.00 15.61 3.49
C GLU A 113 18.51 16.61 4.52
N GLU A 114 17.67 17.58 4.87
CA GLU A 114 17.97 18.55 5.93
C GLU A 114 18.06 17.87 7.30
N ILE A 115 17.16 16.92 7.59
CA ILE A 115 17.20 16.11 8.82
C ILE A 115 18.52 15.34 8.91
N VAL A 116 18.90 14.62 7.84
CA VAL A 116 20.14 13.84 7.82
C VAL A 116 21.35 14.74 8.04
N THR A 117 21.41 15.88 7.35
CA THR A 117 22.50 16.85 7.52
C THR A 117 22.60 17.39 8.96
N LYS A 118 21.46 17.66 9.61
CA LYS A 118 21.44 18.10 11.02
C LYS A 118 21.83 16.98 11.98
N MET A 119 21.43 15.74 11.71
CA MET A 119 21.82 14.56 12.49
C MET A 119 23.33 14.31 12.45
N GLU A 120 23.97 14.47 11.29
CA GLU A 120 25.43 14.30 11.14
C GLU A 120 26.21 15.34 11.95
N LYS A 121 25.71 16.59 12.01
CA LYS A 121 26.28 17.67 12.82
C LYS A 121 26.16 17.42 14.33
N ASP A 122 24.99 16.94 14.78
CA ASP A 122 24.77 16.61 16.20
C ASP A 122 25.67 15.45 16.69
N GLN A 123 26.07 14.55 15.79
CA GLN A 123 26.95 13.41 16.10
C GLN A 123 28.45 13.74 16.02
N GLY A 124 28.82 14.99 15.72
CA GLY A 124 30.23 15.40 15.64
C GLY A 124 31.01 14.70 14.52
N VAL A 125 30.32 14.26 13.46
CA VAL A 125 30.95 13.65 12.28
C VAL A 125 31.60 14.72 11.38
N TYR A 126 31.37 16.00 11.68
CA TYR A 126 32.11 17.17 11.18
C TYR A 126 32.25 18.23 12.28
#